data_AF-A0A9Y3QN28-F1
#
_entry.id   AF-A0A9Y3QN28-F1
#
_cell.length_a   1.000
_cell.length_b   1.000
_cell.length_c   1.000
_cell.angle_alpha   90.00
_cell.angle_beta   90.00
_cell.angle_gamma   90.00
#
_symmetry.space_group_name_H-M   'P 1'
#
loop_
_entity.id
_entity.type
_entity.pdbx_description
1 polymer ?
#
loop_
_entity_poly.entity_id
_entity_poly.type
_entity_poly.pdbx_seq_one_letter_code
_entity_poly.pdbx_strand_id
1 'polypeptide(L)'
;MPRSAPKPQTDKHRRRSSVQVISPAAQEQKGEDIIPGHLTRTQWTNMLLQEDADEAVGEILDELLRKVMKGCLDVYTESQLPTFSASWAKRYLTQIVEHQILCLDEGEGPVERSKTEDSEPVPPTSDAWAQGCVPVLIHQQHLAAQEADIDQVPAQREARVSQQ
;
A
#
# COMPACT_ATOMS: atom_id res chain seq x y z
N MET A 1 50.19 7.32 77.41
CA MET A 1 50.59 7.99 78.68
C MET A 1 51.66 9.02 78.32
N PRO A 2 51.59 10.29 78.75
CA PRO A 2 50.61 10.96 79.63
C PRO A 2 49.74 11.97 78.83
N ARG A 3 48.42 12.16 79.05
CA ARG A 3 47.68 12.68 80.21
C ARG A 3 48.22 14.01 80.76
N SER A 4 47.47 15.10 80.54
CA SER A 4 47.14 16.07 81.59
C SER A 4 45.86 16.84 81.23
N ALA A 5 44.90 16.76 82.14
CA ALA A 5 43.66 17.54 82.20
C ALA A 5 43.88 18.82 83.07
N PRO A 6 42.85 19.49 83.62
CA PRO A 6 42.20 20.70 83.11
C PRO A 6 42.35 21.97 84.00
N LYS A 7 41.68 23.06 83.57
CA LYS A 7 41.49 24.42 84.18
C LYS A 7 41.30 24.50 85.71
N PRO A 8 41.57 25.66 86.36
CA PRO A 8 40.51 26.62 86.77
C PRO A 8 40.93 28.11 86.69
N GLN A 9 40.10 29.05 86.23
CA GLN A 9 39.03 29.84 86.92
C GLN A 9 39.51 31.20 87.48
N THR A 10 38.90 32.27 86.93
CA THR A 10 38.61 33.63 87.45
C THR A 10 39.73 34.50 88.01
N ASP A 11 39.88 35.72 87.44
CA ASP A 11 39.70 36.93 88.24
C ASP A 11 39.23 38.13 87.39
N LYS A 12 38.42 38.97 88.03
CA LYS A 12 37.70 40.12 87.49
C LYS A 12 38.61 41.34 87.47
N HIS A 13 38.56 42.16 86.42
CA HIS A 13 38.84 43.59 86.60
C HIS A 13 37.89 44.49 85.80
N ARG A 14 37.58 45.58 86.49
CA ARG A 14 36.44 46.51 86.43
C ARG A 14 36.72 47.74 85.55
N ARG A 15 35.64 48.37 85.05
CA ARG A 15 35.51 49.75 84.48
C ARG A 15 35.98 49.91 83.02
N ARG A 16 35.37 50.73 82.14
CA ARG A 16 34.45 51.88 82.25
C ARG A 16 33.82 52.10 80.85
N SER A 17 32.64 52.75 80.82
CA SER A 17 31.86 53.17 79.64
C SER A 17 32.66 53.88 78.53
N SER A 18 32.37 53.57 77.25
CA SER A 18 32.38 54.57 76.17
C SER A 18 31.31 54.28 75.12
N VAL A 19 30.62 55.34 74.75
CA VAL A 19 29.55 55.48 73.76
C VAL A 19 30.03 55.13 72.34
N GLN A 20 29.14 54.46 71.60
CA GLN A 20 28.97 54.31 70.14
C GLN A 20 30.20 54.12 69.25
N VAL A 21 30.17 53.05 68.43
CA VAL A 21 30.01 53.17 66.96
C VAL A 21 29.27 51.92 66.49
N ILE A 22 27.97 52.05 66.18
CA ILE A 22 27.33 51.08 65.27
C ILE A 22 28.00 51.35 63.93
N SER A 23 29.00 50.54 63.60
CA SER A 23 29.56 50.54 62.25
C SER A 23 28.49 49.98 61.32
N PRO A 24 27.98 50.71 60.32
CA PRO A 24 27.19 50.10 59.27
C PRO A 24 28.17 49.41 58.30
N ALA A 25 28.89 48.40 58.79
CA ALA A 25 29.62 47.46 57.96
C ALA A 25 28.66 46.39 57.44
N ALA A 26 27.61 46.86 56.77
CA ALA A 26 26.69 46.07 55.96
C ALA A 26 26.01 47.01 54.97
N GLN A 27 26.79 47.87 54.29
CA GLN A 27 26.46 48.18 52.91
C GLN A 27 26.78 46.92 52.10
N GLU A 28 25.96 45.89 52.30
CA GLU A 28 25.77 44.89 51.26
C GLU A 28 25.53 45.67 49.98
N GLN A 29 26.27 45.26 48.95
CA GLN A 29 26.23 45.84 47.62
C GLN A 29 24.78 46.17 47.29
N LYS A 30 24.49 47.46 47.19
CA LYS A 30 23.19 47.98 46.78
C LYS A 30 23.02 47.65 45.31
N GLY A 31 22.91 46.36 44.98
CA GLY A 31 22.15 45.94 43.82
C GLY A 31 20.77 46.57 43.99
N GLU A 32 20.25 47.16 42.94
CA GLU A 32 18.93 47.81 42.99
C GLU A 32 17.92 46.79 43.51
N ASP A 33 17.53 46.92 44.78
CA ASP A 33 16.45 46.16 45.36
C ASP A 33 15.16 46.64 44.71
N ILE A 34 14.48 45.72 44.02
CA ILE A 34 13.13 45.97 43.50
C ILE A 34 12.15 45.91 44.68
N ILE A 35 12.35 44.93 45.57
CA ILE A 35 11.66 44.84 46.86
C ILE A 35 12.74 44.75 47.94
N PRO A 36 12.86 45.75 48.83
CA PRO A 36 13.91 45.79 49.85
C PRO A 36 14.00 44.48 50.65
N GLY A 37 15.17 43.86 50.66
CA GLY A 37 15.45 42.63 51.43
C GLY A 37 14.75 41.36 50.95
N HIS A 38 13.98 41.41 49.86
CA HIS A 38 13.22 40.27 49.34
C HIS A 38 13.56 39.92 47.89
N LEU A 39 13.75 40.93 47.03
CA LEU A 39 13.97 40.71 45.60
C LEU A 39 14.92 41.75 45.02
N THR A 40 16.10 41.28 44.63
CA THR A 40 17.09 42.08 43.90
C THR A 40 16.76 42.13 42.41
N ARG A 41 17.21 43.18 41.72
CA ARG A 41 17.01 43.30 40.26
C ARG A 41 17.62 42.16 39.47
N THR A 42 18.76 41.64 39.89
CA THR A 42 19.42 40.50 39.24
C THR A 42 18.61 39.22 39.35
N GLN A 43 18.01 38.95 40.51
CA GLN A 43 17.10 37.81 40.71
C GLN A 43 15.87 37.93 39.80
N TRP A 44 15.27 39.11 39.71
CA TRP A 44 14.14 39.34 38.79
C TRP A 44 14.52 39.11 37.32
N THR A 45 15.64 39.68 36.87
CA THR A 45 16.08 39.48 35.48
C THR A 45 16.44 38.03 35.18
N ASN A 46 16.97 37.30 36.17
CA ASN A 46 17.26 35.88 36.02
C ASN A 46 15.97 35.06 35.91
N MET A 47 14.94 35.39 36.69
CA MET A 47 13.63 34.74 36.61
C MET A 47 12.96 34.95 35.23
N LEU A 48 13.02 36.16 34.67
CA LEU A 48 12.54 36.43 33.31
C LEU A 48 13.34 35.65 32.27
N LEU A 49 14.67 35.64 32.39
CA LEU A 49 15.53 34.89 31.46
C LEU A 49 15.26 33.37 31.54
N GLN A 50 14.95 32.85 32.73
CA GLN A 50 14.58 31.46 32.93
C GLN A 50 13.22 31.16 32.30
N GLU A 51 12.22 32.04 32.45
CA GLU A 51 10.91 31.91 31.80
C GLU A 51 11.04 31.86 30.27
N ASP A 52 11.82 32.77 29.67
CA ASP A 52 12.11 32.77 28.23
C ASP A 52 12.81 31.47 27.78
N ALA A 53 13.74 30.96 28.59
CA ALA A 53 14.44 29.71 28.30
C ALA A 53 13.51 28.50 28.38
N ASP A 54 12.61 28.47 29.37
CA ASP A 54 11.65 27.39 29.56
C ASP A 54 10.62 27.37 28.41
N GLU A 55 10.15 28.54 27.95
CA GLU A 55 9.27 28.65 26.78
C GLU A 55 9.97 28.13 25.52
N ALA A 56 11.23 28.54 25.29
CA ALA A 56 12.00 28.06 24.15
C ALA A 56 12.21 26.53 24.18
N VAL A 57 12.43 25.93 25.36
CA VAL A 57 12.49 24.47 25.52
C VAL A 57 11.13 23.84 25.21
N GLY A 58 10.04 24.47 25.63
CA GLY A 58 8.67 24.07 25.30
C GLY A 58 8.44 24.01 23.79
N GLU A 59 8.78 25.07 23.06
CA GLU A 59 8.67 25.11 21.60
C GLU A 59 9.50 24.02 20.91
N ILE A 60 10.73 23.80 21.38
CA ILE A 60 11.62 22.76 20.84
C ILE A 60 11.00 21.37 21.06
N LEU A 61 10.46 21.11 22.26
CA LEU A 61 9.87 19.82 22.60
C LEU A 61 8.60 19.56 21.79
N ASP A 62 7.73 20.57 21.62
CA ASP A 62 6.53 20.47 20.80
C ASP A 62 6.88 20.16 19.35
N GLU A 63 7.82 20.91 18.76
CA GLU A 63 8.27 20.69 17.39
C GLU A 63 8.90 19.31 17.19
N LEU A 64 9.67 18.82 18.16
CA LEU A 64 10.23 17.48 18.16
C LEU A 64 9.11 16.43 18.20
N LEU A 65 8.17 16.55 19.13
CA LEU A 65 7.06 15.62 19.28
C LEU A 65 6.21 15.59 18.01
N ARG A 66 5.89 16.76 17.46
CA ARG A 66 5.15 16.91 16.20
C ARG A 66 5.84 16.19 15.05
N LYS A 67 7.16 16.38 14.90
CA LYS A 67 7.95 15.71 13.86
C LYS A 67 7.99 14.20 14.03
N VAL A 68 8.20 13.71 15.26
CA VAL A 68 8.21 12.27 15.56
C VAL A 68 6.84 11.66 15.27
N MET A 69 5.77 12.25 15.78
CA MET A 69 4.40 11.77 15.58
C MET A 69 4.04 11.73 14.10
N LYS A 70 4.39 12.79 13.35
CA LYS A 70 4.18 12.82 11.90
C LYS A 70 4.98 11.72 11.19
N GLY A 71 6.28 11.59 11.49
CA GLY A 71 7.11 10.56 10.88
C GLY A 71 6.61 9.14 11.15
N CYS A 72 6.18 8.86 12.38
CA CYS A 72 5.57 7.57 12.73
C CYS A 72 4.29 7.30 11.94
N LEU A 73 3.43 8.31 11.78
CA LEU A 73 2.20 8.19 10.99
C LEU A 73 2.51 7.94 9.51
N ASP A 74 3.45 8.70 8.93
CA ASP A 74 3.83 8.57 7.52
C ASP A 74 4.33 7.15 7.23
N VAL A 75 5.27 6.63 8.04
CA VAL A 75 5.78 5.26 7.93
C VAL A 75 4.67 4.22 8.10
N TYR A 76 3.77 4.42 9.08
CA TYR A 76 2.65 3.52 9.29
C TYR A 76 1.73 3.48 8.07
N THR A 77 1.34 4.63 7.53
CA THR A 77 0.49 4.73 6.34
C THR A 77 1.14 4.11 5.12
N GLU A 78 2.42 4.38 4.86
CA GLU A 78 3.18 3.78 3.76
C GLU A 78 3.23 2.24 3.87
N SER A 79 3.38 1.70 5.10
CA SER A 79 3.40 0.25 5.32
C SER A 79 2.03 -0.41 5.14
N GLN A 80 0.96 0.29 5.49
CA GLN A 80 -0.41 -0.25 5.47
C GLN A 80 -1.06 -0.11 4.09
N LEU A 81 -0.75 0.95 3.35
CA LEU A 81 -1.41 1.29 2.09
C LEU A 81 -1.34 0.13 1.06
N PRO A 82 -0.19 -0.53 0.80
CA PRO A 82 -0.13 -1.63 -0.16
C PRO A 82 -1.02 -2.81 0.24
N THR A 83 -0.97 -3.20 1.52
CA THR A 83 -1.75 -4.33 2.05
C THR A 83 -3.24 -4.02 1.99
N PHE A 84 -3.63 -2.82 2.41
CA PHE A 84 -5.00 -2.34 2.33
C PHE A 84 -5.49 -2.30 0.88
N SER A 85 -4.75 -1.65 -0.03
CA SER A 85 -5.11 -1.53 -1.45
C SER A 85 -5.22 -2.89 -2.13
N ALA A 86 -4.31 -3.83 -1.85
CA ALA A 86 -4.38 -5.19 -2.38
C ALA A 86 -5.62 -5.93 -1.88
N SER A 87 -5.92 -5.83 -0.58
CA SER A 87 -7.12 -6.45 0.01
C SER A 87 -8.41 -5.86 -0.58
N TRP A 88 -8.44 -4.53 -0.77
CA TRP A 88 -9.55 -3.80 -1.36
C TRP A 88 -9.75 -4.21 -2.82
N ALA A 89 -8.68 -4.22 -3.63
CA ALA A 89 -8.72 -4.61 -5.02
C ALA A 89 -9.19 -6.06 -5.20
N LYS A 90 -8.66 -6.99 -4.38
CA LYS A 90 -9.12 -8.39 -4.37
C LYS A 90 -10.61 -8.47 -4.13
N ARG A 91 -11.11 -7.84 -3.06
CA ARG A 91 -12.53 -7.90 -2.70
C ARG A 91 -13.41 -7.31 -3.79
N TYR A 92 -13.00 -6.17 -4.36
CA TYR A 92 -13.74 -5.49 -5.42
C TYR A 92 -13.79 -6.31 -6.72
N LEU A 93 -12.65 -6.88 -7.14
CA LEU A 93 -12.60 -7.74 -8.32
C LEU A 93 -13.43 -9.02 -8.12
N THR A 94 -13.38 -9.63 -6.94
CA THR A 94 -14.25 -10.77 -6.61
C THR A 94 -15.72 -10.40 -6.75
N GLN A 95 -16.16 -9.25 -6.22
CA GLN A 95 -17.54 -8.80 -6.36
C GLN A 95 -17.95 -8.58 -7.82
N ILE A 96 -17.08 -7.99 -8.64
CA ILE A 96 -17.35 -7.80 -10.08
C ILE A 96 -17.56 -9.15 -10.75
N VAL A 97 -16.65 -10.10 -10.53
CA VAL A 97 -16.71 -11.42 -11.15
C VAL A 97 -17.94 -12.18 -10.68
N GLU A 98 -18.24 -12.18 -9.38
CA GLU A 98 -19.45 -12.79 -8.83
C GLU A 98 -20.72 -12.20 -9.47
N HIS A 99 -20.81 -10.87 -9.58
CA HIS A 99 -21.97 -10.22 -10.19
C HIS A 99 -22.07 -10.46 -11.71
N GLN A 100 -20.96 -10.50 -12.44
CA GLN A 100 -20.98 -10.75 -13.89
C GLN A 100 -21.24 -12.22 -14.23
N ILE A 101 -20.74 -13.16 -13.42
CA ILE A 101 -20.95 -14.61 -13.63
C ILE A 101 -22.38 -15.02 -13.26
N LEU A 102 -23.03 -14.35 -12.30
CA LEU A 102 -24.46 -14.59 -12.01
C LEU A 102 -25.38 -14.27 -13.19
N CYS A 103 -24.89 -13.55 -14.21
CA CYS A 103 -25.60 -13.23 -15.44
C CYS A 103 -24.97 -13.90 -16.67
N LEU A 104 -24.32 -15.06 -16.53
CA LEU A 104 -23.95 -15.89 -17.69
C LEU A 104 -25.24 -16.21 -18.46
N ASP A 105 -25.41 -15.51 -19.59
CA ASP A 105 -26.42 -15.84 -20.58
C ASP A 105 -26.06 -17.23 -21.13
N GLU A 106 -26.95 -18.21 -20.99
CA GLU A 106 -26.73 -19.57 -21.51
C GLU A 106 -26.65 -19.60 -23.05
N GLY A 107 -26.85 -18.44 -23.68
CA GLY A 107 -26.93 -18.28 -25.11
C GLY A 107 -28.28 -18.79 -25.61
N GLU A 108 -28.69 -18.29 -26.76
CA GLU A 108 -29.80 -18.90 -27.47
C GLU A 108 -29.35 -20.30 -27.90
N GLY A 109 -30.10 -21.34 -27.49
CA GLY A 109 -29.83 -22.73 -27.85
C GLY A 109 -29.72 -22.91 -29.37
N PRO A 110 -29.23 -24.05 -29.87
CA PRO A 110 -28.98 -24.23 -31.30
C PRO A 110 -30.23 -23.87 -32.11
N VAL A 111 -30.20 -22.68 -32.71
CA VAL A 111 -31.27 -22.21 -33.57
C VAL A 111 -31.26 -23.18 -34.76
N GLU A 112 -32.31 -23.97 -34.89
CA GLU A 112 -32.55 -24.74 -36.11
C GLU A 112 -32.38 -23.75 -37.26
N ARG A 113 -31.39 -23.99 -38.14
CA ARG A 113 -31.12 -23.16 -39.31
C ARG A 113 -32.46 -22.74 -39.89
N SER A 114 -32.78 -21.47 -39.77
CA SER A 114 -34.05 -20.94 -40.20
C SER A 114 -34.20 -21.36 -41.66
N LYS A 115 -35.32 -22.03 -42.00
CA LYS A 115 -35.63 -22.53 -43.35
C LYS A 115 -35.66 -21.44 -44.43
N THR A 116 -35.36 -20.21 -44.06
CA THR A 116 -35.22 -19.02 -44.89
C THR A 116 -33.77 -18.72 -45.26
N GLU A 117 -32.81 -19.61 -44.98
CA GLU A 117 -31.48 -19.52 -45.59
C GLU A 117 -31.67 -19.56 -47.11
N ASP A 118 -31.56 -18.38 -47.73
CA ASP A 118 -31.76 -18.13 -49.15
C ASP A 118 -30.82 -19.04 -49.92
N SER A 119 -31.37 -20.11 -50.52
CA SER A 119 -30.58 -21.02 -51.32
C SER A 119 -30.04 -20.27 -52.53
N GLU A 120 -28.74 -20.43 -52.80
CA GLU A 120 -28.09 -19.77 -53.93
C GLU A 120 -28.91 -20.01 -55.22
N PRO A 121 -29.22 -18.97 -56.01
CA PRO A 121 -30.10 -19.11 -57.15
C PRO A 121 -29.52 -20.11 -58.14
N VAL A 122 -30.34 -21.08 -58.56
CA VAL A 122 -29.92 -22.08 -59.55
C VAL A 122 -29.45 -21.36 -60.81
N PRO A 123 -28.25 -21.66 -61.33
CA PRO A 123 -27.74 -20.99 -62.52
C PRO A 123 -28.71 -21.23 -63.69
N PRO A 124 -28.97 -20.21 -64.53
CA PRO A 124 -29.86 -20.36 -65.67
C PRO A 124 -29.29 -21.43 -66.62
N THR A 125 -30.19 -22.23 -67.20
CA THR A 125 -29.83 -23.10 -68.31
C THR A 125 -29.20 -22.26 -69.41
N SER A 126 -28.00 -22.63 -69.84
CA SER A 126 -27.30 -21.94 -70.92
C SER A 126 -28.17 -21.93 -72.18
N ASP A 127 -28.32 -20.75 -72.77
CA ASP A 127 -29.08 -20.57 -74.01
C ASP A 127 -28.46 -21.41 -75.13
N ALA A 128 -29.29 -22.00 -76.00
CA ALA A 128 -28.84 -22.83 -77.12
C ALA A 128 -27.91 -22.06 -78.09
N TRP A 129 -27.97 -20.73 -78.05
CA TRP A 129 -27.11 -19.82 -78.81
C TRP A 129 -25.68 -19.69 -78.24
N ALA A 130 -25.44 -20.14 -77.00
CA ALA A 130 -24.12 -20.12 -76.35
C ALA A 130 -23.39 -21.48 -76.42
N GLN A 131 -24.06 -22.54 -76.90
CA GLN A 131 -23.50 -23.88 -76.98
C GLN A 131 -22.44 -23.98 -78.10
N GLY A 132 -21.18 -23.76 -77.73
CA GLY A 132 -20.02 -23.83 -78.63
C GLY A 132 -19.12 -22.59 -78.64
N CYS A 133 -19.53 -21.49 -77.99
CA CYS A 133 -18.75 -20.24 -77.93
C CYS A 133 -17.82 -20.14 -76.70
N VAL A 134 -17.93 -21.08 -75.75
CA VAL A 134 -17.08 -21.16 -74.56
C VAL A 134 -16.27 -22.46 -74.64
N PRO A 135 -14.92 -22.42 -74.59
CA PRO A 135 -14.12 -23.63 -74.56
C PRO A 135 -14.47 -24.45 -73.30
N VAL A 136 -14.92 -25.69 -73.51
CA VAL A 136 -15.14 -26.64 -72.43
C VAL A 136 -13.76 -27.07 -71.93
N LEU A 137 -13.27 -26.43 -70.88
CA LEU A 137 -12.18 -26.98 -70.09
C LEU A 137 -12.74 -28.18 -69.32
N ILE A 138 -12.53 -29.38 -69.84
CA ILE A 138 -12.73 -30.60 -69.07
C ILE A 138 -11.67 -30.59 -67.98
N HIS A 139 -11.99 -30.01 -66.82
CA HIS A 139 -11.23 -30.30 -65.62
C HIS A 139 -11.50 -31.77 -65.29
N GLN A 140 -10.53 -32.64 -65.60
CA GLN A 140 -10.49 -33.99 -65.03
C GLN A 140 -10.28 -33.85 -63.52
N GLN A 141 -11.35 -33.59 -62.79
CA GLN A 141 -11.40 -33.73 -61.32
C GLN A 141 -12.16 -34.98 -60.90
N HIS A 142 -12.20 -36.00 -61.76
CA HIS A 142 -12.80 -37.28 -61.40
C HIS A 142 -12.12 -38.48 -62.05
N LEU A 143 -10.79 -38.59 -61.87
CA LEU A 143 -10.05 -39.82 -62.17
C LEU A 143 -9.04 -40.21 -61.07
N ALA A 144 -9.12 -39.59 -59.89
CA ALA A 144 -8.23 -39.91 -58.77
C ALA A 144 -8.95 -39.86 -57.41
N ALA A 145 -10.13 -40.49 -57.30
CA ALA A 145 -10.73 -40.83 -56.01
C ALA A 145 -11.92 -41.81 -56.16
N GLN A 146 -11.80 -42.85 -56.98
CA GLN A 146 -12.73 -43.98 -56.91
C GLN A 146 -12.07 -45.29 -57.40
N GLU A 147 -10.88 -45.58 -56.87
CA GLU A 147 -10.27 -46.91 -56.85
C GLU A 147 -10.02 -47.29 -55.39
N ALA A 148 -11.09 -47.31 -54.61
CA ALA A 148 -11.18 -48.08 -53.39
C ALA A 148 -12.66 -48.42 -53.23
N ASP A 149 -12.93 -49.72 -53.22
CA ASP A 149 -14.25 -50.31 -53.03
C ASP A 149 -15.12 -50.34 -54.30
N ILE A 150 -15.01 -51.45 -55.04
CA ILE A 150 -16.10 -52.34 -55.47
C ILE A 150 -15.48 -53.27 -56.53
N ASP A 151 -14.89 -54.36 -56.08
CA ASP A 151 -14.64 -55.53 -56.94
C ASP A 151 -15.29 -56.74 -56.23
N GLN A 152 -16.60 -56.87 -56.44
CA GLN A 152 -17.27 -58.17 -56.38
C GLN A 152 -17.54 -58.56 -57.83
N VAL A 153 -17.18 -59.78 -58.23
CA VAL A 153 -18.07 -60.91 -58.63
C VAL A 153 -17.25 -61.77 -59.64
N PRO A 154 -17.44 -63.10 -59.89
CA PRO A 154 -18.42 -64.08 -59.38
C PRO A 154 -17.84 -65.42 -58.85
N ALA A 155 -18.78 -66.21 -58.32
CA ALA A 155 -18.71 -67.63 -57.94
C ALA A 155 -18.07 -68.59 -58.96
N GLN A 156 -17.29 -69.55 -58.44
CA GLN A 156 -17.10 -70.87 -59.08
C GLN A 156 -17.50 -71.99 -58.11
N ARG A 157 -18.48 -72.78 -58.56
CA ARG A 157 -18.86 -74.10 -58.02
C ARG A 157 -17.73 -75.08 -58.31
N GLU A 158 -17.14 -75.69 -57.27
CA GLU A 158 -16.38 -76.93 -57.43
C GLU A 158 -17.32 -78.13 -57.32
N ALA A 159 -17.49 -78.84 -58.43
CA ALA A 159 -17.86 -80.24 -58.45
C ALA A 159 -16.71 -80.99 -59.12
N ARG A 160 -16.00 -81.82 -58.36
CA ARG A 160 -15.12 -82.85 -58.93
C ARG A 160 -15.54 -84.22 -58.41
N VAL A 161 -16.31 -84.88 -59.26
CA VAL A 161 -16.36 -86.34 -59.36
C VAL A 161 -15.03 -86.79 -59.95
N SER A 162 -14.37 -87.76 -59.33
CA SER A 162 -13.41 -88.62 -60.01
C SER A 162 -13.62 -90.05 -59.56
N GLN A 163 -13.92 -90.88 -60.56
CA GLN A 163 -14.01 -92.33 -60.49
C GLN A 163 -12.60 -92.91 -60.39
N GLN A 164 -12.41 -93.88 -59.50
CA GLN A 164 -11.75 -95.16 -59.77
C GLN A 164 -12.10 -96.16 -58.68
#